data_AF-A0A1B6GFI7-F1
#
_entry.id   AF-A0A1B6GFI7-F1
#
_cell.length_a   1.000
_cell.length_b   1.000
_cell.length_c   1.000
_cell.angle_alpha   90.00
_cell.angle_beta   90.00
_cell.angle_gamma   90.00
#
_symmetry.space_group_name_H-M   'P 1'
#
loop_
_entity.id
_entity.type
_entity.pdbx_description
1 polymer ?
#
loop_
_entity_poly.entity_id
_entity_poly.type
_entity_poly.pdbx_seq_one_letter_code
_entity_poly.pdbx_strand_id
1 'polypeptide(L)'
;ITVFDTSPSLFSVLLDYLYCGRLDTGSFSVDQLADLMLLADRYEVDSLKTACEHGLSTHIDHDSVLYFLSMGDQFNAKHLRSSCLNFISQNPDIMDSELFEELPQNLQAEIYDLVIWAYPPSKVGDKLSAVQEMTANLQLSQCDAEGEGEVSGQDSARLEACLRALRDVIGEEAASRQQLVQVALAADFDLNRALNFYYSS
;
A
#
# COMPACT_ATOMS: atom_id res chain seq x y z
N ILE A 1 -11.85 -43.48 -15.72
CA ILE A 1 -11.67 -42.28 -14.86
C ILE A 1 -12.80 -41.35 -15.21
N THR A 2 -13.68 -41.03 -14.26
CA THR A 2 -14.86 -40.19 -14.48
C THR A 2 -14.71 -38.95 -13.61
N VAL A 3 -14.62 -37.78 -14.24
CA VAL A 3 -14.51 -36.50 -13.57
C VAL A 3 -15.92 -35.95 -13.40
N PHE A 4 -16.43 -36.00 -12.18
CA PHE A 4 -17.75 -35.49 -11.81
C PHE A 4 -17.58 -34.10 -11.18
N ASP A 5 -17.40 -33.06 -12.00
CA ASP A 5 -17.67 -31.64 -11.63
C ASP A 5 -17.28 -30.68 -12.77
N THR A 6 -17.52 -31.07 -14.02
CA THR A 6 -16.99 -30.29 -15.14
C THR A 6 -17.88 -30.39 -16.34
N SER A 7 -18.19 -29.26 -16.96
CA SER A 7 -18.88 -29.25 -18.23
C SER A 7 -17.99 -29.96 -19.27
N PRO A 8 -18.52 -30.96 -19.99
CA PRO A 8 -17.71 -31.76 -20.92
C PRO A 8 -17.08 -30.91 -22.03
N SER A 9 -17.69 -29.77 -22.36
CA SER A 9 -17.15 -28.75 -23.24
C SER A 9 -15.85 -28.13 -22.70
N LEU A 10 -15.83 -27.67 -21.44
CA LEU A 10 -14.64 -27.06 -20.86
C LEU A 10 -13.52 -28.08 -20.63
N PHE A 11 -13.87 -29.32 -20.29
CA PHE A 11 -12.88 -30.38 -20.20
C PHE A 11 -12.23 -30.68 -21.56
N SER A 12 -13.00 -30.63 -22.65
CA SER A 12 -12.44 -30.74 -24.00
C SER A 12 -11.49 -29.58 -24.33
N VAL A 13 -11.81 -28.36 -23.89
CA VAL A 13 -10.94 -27.19 -24.08
C VAL A 13 -9.65 -27.33 -23.27
N LEU A 14 -9.73 -27.77 -22.02
CA LEU A 14 -8.58 -28.08 -21.18
C LEU A 14 -7.66 -29.10 -21.86
N LEU A 15 -8.24 -30.20 -22.38
CA LEU A 15 -7.48 -31.20 -23.11
C LEU A 15 -6.86 -30.62 -24.37
N ASP A 16 -7.62 -29.88 -25.18
CA ASP A 16 -7.09 -29.29 -26.41
C ASP A 16 -5.95 -28.32 -26.10
N TYR A 17 -6.03 -27.55 -25.01
CA TYR A 17 -4.94 -26.73 -24.53
C TYR A 17 -3.71 -27.57 -24.11
N LEU A 18 -3.89 -28.67 -23.39
CA LEU A 18 -2.78 -29.54 -22.99
C LEU A 18 -2.07 -30.19 -24.20
N TYR A 19 -2.80 -30.50 -25.26
CA TYR A 19 -2.24 -31.12 -26.47
C TYR A 19 -1.70 -30.10 -27.48
N CYS A 20 -2.35 -28.94 -27.64
CA CYS A 20 -2.05 -27.96 -28.68
C CYS A 20 -1.38 -26.68 -28.16
N GLY A 21 -1.45 -26.39 -26.86
CA GLY A 21 -0.89 -25.20 -26.22
C GLY A 21 -1.56 -23.89 -26.59
N ARG A 22 -2.77 -23.93 -27.18
CA ARG A 22 -3.50 -22.74 -27.65
C ARG A 22 -4.83 -22.61 -26.91
N LEU A 23 -5.14 -21.39 -26.48
CA LEU A 23 -6.43 -21.04 -25.88
C LEU A 23 -6.94 -19.74 -26.51
N ASP A 24 -8.13 -19.78 -27.08
CA ASP A 24 -8.81 -18.60 -27.63
C ASP A 24 -9.68 -17.94 -26.55
N THR A 25 -9.05 -17.17 -25.66
CA THR A 25 -9.71 -16.54 -24.49
C THR A 25 -10.87 -15.61 -24.87
N GLY A 26 -10.82 -14.97 -26.04
CA GLY A 26 -11.87 -14.06 -26.50
C GLY A 26 -13.16 -14.73 -27.00
N SER A 27 -13.19 -16.06 -27.09
CA SER A 27 -14.38 -16.81 -27.51
C SER A 27 -15.25 -17.29 -26.33
N PHE A 28 -14.73 -17.19 -25.10
CA PHE A 28 -15.38 -17.70 -23.90
C PHE A 28 -16.12 -16.59 -23.15
N SER A 29 -17.24 -16.95 -22.53
CA SER A 29 -17.93 -16.06 -21.58
C SER A 29 -17.18 -15.99 -20.25
N VAL A 30 -17.53 -15.01 -19.42
CA VAL A 30 -16.98 -14.84 -18.06
C VAL A 30 -17.16 -16.11 -17.23
N ASP A 31 -18.35 -16.72 -17.23
CA ASP A 31 -18.62 -17.97 -16.52
C ASP A 31 -17.74 -19.12 -17.01
N GLN A 32 -17.55 -19.22 -18.33
CA GLN A 32 -16.70 -20.26 -18.92
C GLN A 32 -15.23 -20.06 -18.57
N LEU A 33 -14.75 -18.82 -18.52
CA LEU A 33 -13.39 -18.50 -18.08
C LEU A 33 -13.20 -18.80 -16.59
N ALA A 34 -14.20 -18.50 -15.75
CA ALA A 34 -14.17 -18.81 -14.32
C ALA A 34 -14.12 -20.33 -14.07
N ASP A 35 -14.99 -21.09 -14.73
CA ASP A 35 -15.00 -22.55 -14.67
C ASP A 35 -13.69 -23.15 -15.22
N LEU A 36 -13.14 -22.58 -16.30
CA LEU A 36 -11.87 -23.02 -16.86
C LEU A 36 -10.70 -22.71 -15.91
N MET A 37 -10.76 -21.61 -15.17
CA MET A 37 -9.79 -21.26 -14.13
C MET A 37 -9.86 -22.23 -12.95
N LEU A 38 -11.06 -22.63 -12.52
CA LEU A 38 -11.27 -23.69 -11.53
C LEU A 38 -10.65 -25.02 -11.98
N LEU A 39 -10.81 -25.37 -13.26
CA LEU A 39 -10.16 -26.56 -13.82
C LEU A 39 -8.65 -26.41 -13.87
N ALA A 40 -8.14 -25.27 -14.32
CA ALA A 40 -6.72 -25.00 -14.37
C ALA A 40 -6.08 -25.13 -12.99
N ASP A 41 -6.75 -24.65 -11.93
CA ASP A 41 -6.30 -24.79 -10.55
C ASP A 41 -6.33 -26.25 -10.08
N ARG A 42 -7.43 -26.97 -10.34
CA ARG A 42 -7.59 -28.38 -9.97
C ARG A 42 -6.57 -29.31 -10.64
N TYR A 43 -6.19 -29.02 -11.88
CA TYR A 43 -5.23 -29.80 -12.65
C TYR A 43 -3.81 -29.23 -12.60
N GLU A 44 -3.58 -28.18 -11.79
CA GLU A 44 -2.29 -27.50 -11.62
C GLU A 44 -1.66 -27.05 -12.96
N VAL A 45 -2.47 -26.51 -13.86
CA VAL A 45 -2.05 -25.98 -15.16
C VAL A 45 -1.92 -24.46 -15.09
N ASP A 46 -0.82 -23.98 -14.51
CA ASP A 46 -0.58 -22.54 -14.27
C ASP A 46 -0.61 -21.69 -15.55
N SER A 47 -0.16 -22.24 -16.68
CA SER A 47 -0.14 -21.53 -17.96
C SER A 47 -1.56 -21.27 -18.49
N LEU A 48 -2.49 -22.19 -18.27
CA LEU A 48 -3.90 -22.03 -18.62
C LEU A 48 -4.56 -21.00 -17.70
N LYS A 49 -4.26 -21.07 -16.40
CA LYS A 49 -4.74 -20.12 -15.39
C LYS A 49 -4.33 -18.70 -15.75
N THR A 50 -3.06 -18.49 -16.07
CA THR A 50 -2.52 -17.17 -16.48
C THR A 50 -3.21 -16.65 -17.76
N ALA A 51 -3.52 -17.53 -18.71
CA ALA A 51 -4.26 -17.15 -19.91
C ALA A 51 -5.71 -16.74 -19.59
N CYS A 52 -6.39 -17.47 -18.71
CA CYS A 52 -7.74 -17.13 -18.25
C CYS A 52 -7.75 -15.80 -17.48
N GLU A 53 -6.75 -15.55 -16.62
CA GLU A 53 -6.57 -14.27 -15.93
C GLU A 53 -6.47 -13.09 -16.91
N HIS A 54 -5.74 -13.27 -18.01
CA HIS A 54 -5.59 -12.24 -19.04
C HIS A 54 -6.88 -12.02 -19.86
N GLY A 55 -7.69 -13.06 -20.05
CA GLY A 55 -9.01 -12.93 -20.68
C GLY A 55 -9.99 -12.21 -19.75
N LEU A 56 -10.05 -12.60 -18.48
CA LEU A 56 -10.92 -11.96 -17.49
C LEU A 56 -10.55 -10.49 -17.27
N SER A 57 -9.27 -10.14 -17.34
CA SER A 57 -8.83 -8.74 -17.16
C SER A 57 -9.35 -7.79 -18.25
N THR A 58 -9.68 -8.29 -19.46
CA THR A 58 -10.28 -7.48 -20.52
C THR A 58 -11.79 -7.29 -20.36
N HIS A 59 -12.43 -8.08 -19.50
CA HIS A 59 -13.87 -8.05 -19.23
C HIS A 59 -14.19 -7.35 -17.89
N ILE A 60 -13.21 -6.64 -17.29
CA ILE A 60 -13.42 -5.92 -16.02
C ILE A 60 -14.40 -4.77 -16.24
N ASP A 61 -15.56 -4.86 -15.59
CA ASP A 61 -16.60 -3.84 -15.52
C ASP A 61 -16.80 -3.35 -14.07
N HIS A 62 -17.48 -2.21 -13.88
CA HIS A 62 -17.73 -1.63 -12.54
C HIS A 62 -18.44 -2.58 -11.57
N ASP A 63 -19.41 -3.35 -12.05
CA ASP A 63 -20.14 -4.33 -11.22
C ASP A 63 -19.38 -5.67 -11.12
N SER A 64 -18.61 -6.02 -12.16
CA SER A 64 -17.93 -7.32 -12.27
C SER A 64 -16.56 -7.34 -11.58
N VAL A 65 -15.94 -6.19 -11.32
CA VAL A 65 -14.60 -6.10 -10.73
C VAL A 65 -14.54 -6.68 -9.31
N LEU A 66 -15.60 -6.51 -8.52
CA LEU A 66 -15.67 -7.04 -7.16
C LEU A 66 -15.78 -8.56 -7.17
N TYR A 67 -16.58 -9.10 -8.08
CA TYR A 67 -16.67 -10.54 -8.32
C TYR A 67 -15.31 -11.10 -8.77
N PHE A 68 -14.64 -10.47 -9.73
CA PHE A 68 -13.32 -10.89 -10.20
C PHE A 68 -12.22 -10.78 -9.15
N LEU A 69 -12.31 -9.79 -8.26
CA LEU A 69 -11.39 -9.69 -7.14
C LEU A 69 -11.55 -10.86 -6.18
N SER A 70 -12.79 -11.21 -5.82
CA SER A 70 -13.08 -12.37 -4.96
C SER A 70 -12.60 -13.69 -5.60
N MET A 71 -12.80 -13.82 -6.91
CA MET A 71 -12.33 -14.96 -7.69
C MET A 71 -10.80 -14.98 -7.74
N GLY A 72 -10.16 -13.83 -7.92
CA GLY A 72 -8.71 -13.66 -7.90
C GLY A 72 -8.09 -14.08 -6.57
N ASP A 73 -8.76 -13.80 -5.45
CA ASP A 73 -8.35 -14.23 -4.11
C ASP A 73 -8.53 -15.74 -3.93
N GLN A 74 -9.71 -16.28 -4.28
CA GLN A 74 -10.03 -17.70 -4.15
C GLN A 74 -9.06 -18.60 -4.94
N PHE A 75 -8.74 -18.22 -6.17
CA PHE A 75 -7.83 -18.97 -7.02
C PHE A 75 -6.39 -18.46 -6.92
N ASN A 76 -6.05 -17.52 -6.02
CA ASN A 76 -4.69 -16.96 -5.94
C ASN A 76 -4.14 -16.46 -7.30
N ALA A 77 -5.01 -15.90 -8.13
CA ALA A 77 -4.75 -15.37 -9.45
C ALA A 77 -4.22 -13.93 -9.34
N LYS A 78 -2.90 -13.81 -9.26
CA LYS A 78 -2.22 -12.54 -8.92
C LYS A 78 -2.41 -11.47 -9.98
N HIS A 79 -2.38 -11.79 -11.27
CA HIS A 79 -2.49 -10.78 -12.32
C HIS A 79 -3.91 -10.21 -12.40
N LEU A 80 -4.92 -11.08 -12.27
CA LEU A 80 -6.31 -10.66 -12.21
C LEU A 80 -6.55 -9.76 -10.98
N ARG A 81 -6.09 -10.17 -9.81
CA ARG A 81 -6.21 -9.40 -8.57
C ARG A 81 -5.57 -8.03 -8.67
N SER A 82 -4.32 -7.93 -9.14
CA SER A 82 -3.64 -6.64 -9.32
C SER A 82 -4.37 -5.74 -10.32
N SER A 83 -4.93 -6.30 -11.39
CA SER A 83 -5.70 -5.54 -12.38
C SER A 83 -7.00 -5.00 -11.77
N CYS A 84 -7.71 -5.80 -10.98
CA CYS A 84 -8.92 -5.37 -10.27
C CYS A 84 -8.63 -4.27 -9.26
N LEU A 85 -7.57 -4.41 -8.44
CA LEU A 85 -7.17 -3.37 -7.47
C LEU A 85 -6.78 -2.06 -8.16
N ASN A 86 -6.12 -2.13 -9.31
CA ASN A 86 -5.79 -0.94 -10.10
C ASN A 86 -7.04 -0.28 -10.70
N PHE A 87 -8.07 -1.06 -11.06
CA PHE A 87 -9.34 -0.51 -11.53
C PHE A 87 -10.11 0.18 -10.39
N ILE A 88 -10.10 -0.42 -9.20
CA ILE A 88 -10.73 0.13 -7.99
C ILE A 88 -10.05 1.43 -7.55
N SER A 89 -8.72 1.51 -7.61
CA SER A 89 -7.99 2.73 -7.25
C SER A 89 -8.31 3.92 -8.17
N GLN A 90 -8.71 3.64 -9.41
CA GLN A 90 -9.13 4.66 -10.39
C GLN A 90 -10.61 5.05 -10.24
N ASN A 91 -11.44 4.20 -9.63
CA ASN A 91 -12.89 4.36 -9.53
C ASN A 91 -13.36 4.08 -8.09
N PRO A 92 -13.17 5.03 -7.15
CA PRO A 92 -13.57 4.83 -5.75
C PRO A 92 -15.09 4.67 -5.57
N ASP A 93 -15.89 5.11 -6.55
CA ASP A 93 -17.36 5.01 -6.56
C ASP A 93 -17.87 3.57 -6.40
N ILE A 94 -17.03 2.56 -6.71
CA ILE A 94 -17.37 1.14 -6.58
C ILE A 94 -17.57 0.75 -5.10
N MET A 95 -16.96 1.47 -4.16
CA MET A 95 -17.08 1.22 -2.72
C MET A 95 -18.48 1.51 -2.16
N ASP A 96 -19.25 2.36 -2.84
CA ASP A 96 -20.62 2.71 -2.44
C ASP A 96 -21.66 1.69 -2.94
N SER A 97 -21.23 0.67 -3.71
CA SER A 97 -22.13 -0.36 -4.24
C SER A 97 -22.51 -1.40 -3.18
N GLU A 98 -23.74 -1.91 -3.22
CA GLU A 98 -24.19 -3.01 -2.34
C GLU A 98 -23.33 -4.27 -2.51
N LEU A 99 -22.79 -4.50 -3.71
CA LEU A 99 -21.87 -5.59 -4.02
C LEU A 99 -20.56 -5.54 -3.21
N PHE A 100 -20.18 -4.35 -2.73
CA PHE A 100 -19.01 -4.20 -1.87
C PHE A 100 -19.25 -4.74 -0.46
N GLU A 101 -20.47 -4.59 0.07
CA GLU A 101 -20.84 -5.09 1.40
C GLU A 101 -20.88 -6.63 1.46
N GLU A 102 -21.14 -7.29 0.31
CA GLU A 102 -21.15 -8.75 0.19
C GLU A 102 -19.75 -9.39 0.18
N LEU A 103 -18.69 -8.58 0.02
CA LEU A 103 -17.31 -9.08 -0.01
C LEU A 103 -16.83 -9.54 1.38
N PRO A 104 -15.87 -10.48 1.41
CA PRO A 104 -15.14 -10.83 2.63
C PRO A 104 -14.45 -9.61 3.28
N GLN A 105 -14.51 -9.52 4.61
CA GLN A 105 -13.90 -8.42 5.38
C GLN A 105 -12.40 -8.22 5.11
N ASN A 106 -11.66 -9.28 4.76
CA ASN A 106 -10.25 -9.16 4.40
C ASN A 106 -10.04 -8.36 3.10
N LEU A 107 -10.88 -8.59 2.09
CA LEU A 107 -10.80 -7.88 0.81
C LEU A 107 -11.32 -6.45 0.96
N GLN A 108 -12.37 -6.24 1.74
CA GLN A 108 -12.84 -4.88 2.06
C GLN A 108 -11.74 -4.06 2.73
N ALA A 109 -11.11 -4.59 3.78
CA ALA A 109 -10.03 -3.89 4.49
C ALA A 109 -8.85 -3.55 3.57
N GLU A 110 -8.46 -4.48 2.69
CA GLU A 110 -7.40 -4.25 1.71
C GLU A 110 -7.77 -3.14 0.71
N ILE A 111 -9.00 -3.13 0.21
CA ILE A 111 -9.48 -2.07 -0.68
C ILE A 111 -9.50 -0.72 0.05
N TYR A 112 -9.99 -0.68 1.29
CA TYR A 112 -9.99 0.52 2.11
C TYR A 112 -8.56 1.07 2.32
N ASP A 113 -7.60 0.23 2.70
CA ASP A 113 -6.21 0.64 2.87
C ASP A 113 -5.62 1.20 1.56
N LEU A 114 -5.92 0.54 0.44
CA LEU A 114 -5.45 0.96 -0.88
C LEU A 114 -6.04 2.30 -1.32
N VAL A 115 -7.33 2.54 -1.04
CA VAL A 115 -8.01 3.80 -1.34
C VAL A 115 -7.58 4.92 -0.40
N ILE A 116 -7.41 4.66 0.90
CA ILE A 116 -6.89 5.64 1.87
C ILE A 116 -5.47 6.08 1.50
N TRP A 117 -4.64 5.15 1.00
CA TRP A 117 -3.31 5.48 0.49
C TRP A 117 -3.35 6.29 -0.82
N ALA A 118 -4.25 5.94 -1.75
CA ALA A 118 -4.40 6.64 -3.03
C ALA A 118 -5.04 8.03 -2.89
N TYR A 119 -5.96 8.19 -1.94
CA TYR A 119 -6.67 9.42 -1.60
C TYR A 119 -6.58 9.68 -0.09
N PRO A 120 -5.44 10.21 0.41
CA PRO A 120 -5.35 10.62 1.80
C PRO A 120 -6.43 11.66 2.07
N PRO A 121 -7.14 11.59 3.21
CA PRO A 121 -8.26 12.49 3.52
C PRO A 121 -7.74 13.92 3.68
N SER A 122 -7.61 14.65 2.57
CA SER A 122 -7.06 16.00 2.55
C SER A 122 -8.07 17.07 2.99
N LYS A 123 -9.32 16.71 3.35
CA LYS A 123 -10.32 17.65 3.91
C LYS A 123 -11.26 17.03 4.95
N VAL A 124 -10.73 16.38 5.99
CA VAL A 124 -11.43 16.36 7.29
C VAL A 124 -10.91 17.56 8.11
N GLY A 125 -11.13 18.75 7.56
CA GLY A 125 -10.58 20.02 8.05
C GLY A 125 -11.61 21.12 8.30
N ASP A 126 -12.90 20.87 8.09
CA ASP A 126 -13.92 21.93 8.19
C ASP A 126 -14.69 21.99 9.53
N LYS A 127 -14.25 21.23 10.55
CA LYS A 127 -14.79 21.39 11.92
C LYS A 127 -13.75 21.56 13.02
N LEU A 128 -12.45 21.57 12.69
CA LEU A 128 -11.38 21.76 13.69
C LEU A 128 -11.02 23.24 13.94
N SER A 129 -11.44 24.16 13.05
CA SER A 129 -11.15 25.59 13.15
C SER A 129 -11.75 26.26 14.39
N ALA A 130 -12.85 25.72 14.95
CA ALA A 130 -13.49 26.28 16.15
C ALA A 130 -12.73 25.98 17.45
N VAL A 131 -11.79 25.04 17.47
CA VAL A 131 -11.02 24.68 18.68
C VAL A 131 -9.68 25.45 18.73
N GLN A 132 -9.13 25.86 17.58
CA GLN A 132 -7.85 26.56 17.48
C GLN A 132 -7.92 28.05 17.86
N GLU A 133 -9.08 28.71 17.76
CA GLU A 133 -9.22 30.12 18.20
C GLU A 133 -9.16 30.27 19.74
N MET A 134 -9.36 29.20 20.50
CA MET A 134 -9.31 29.25 21.96
C MET A 134 -7.88 29.06 22.52
N THR A 135 -6.93 28.59 21.70
CA THR A 135 -5.53 28.35 22.11
C THR A 135 -4.58 29.52 21.78
N ALA A 136 -5.04 30.53 21.05
CA ALA A 136 -4.23 31.68 20.63
C ALA A 136 -4.01 32.75 21.72
N ASN A 137 -4.60 32.61 22.91
CA ASN A 137 -4.48 33.59 24.01
C ASN A 137 -3.42 33.24 25.08
N LEU A 138 -2.55 32.27 24.82
CA LEU A 138 -1.36 32.07 25.65
C LEU A 138 -0.14 32.61 24.91
N GLN A 139 0.03 33.94 24.94
CA GLN A 139 1.29 34.57 24.62
C GLN A 139 2.42 34.02 25.51
N LEU A 140 3.43 33.43 24.91
CA LEU A 140 4.77 33.40 25.47
C LEU A 140 5.79 33.72 24.36
N SER A 141 6.05 35.03 24.30
CA SER A 141 7.27 35.73 23.90
C SER A 141 8.06 35.22 22.69
N GLN A 142 8.07 36.08 21.67
CA GLN A 142 8.93 36.12 20.48
C GLN A 142 10.44 35.91 20.78
N CYS A 143 11.18 35.42 19.77
CA CYS A 143 12.39 36.06 19.23
C CYS A 143 12.75 35.44 17.85
N ASP A 144 12.48 36.23 16.81
CA ASP A 144 13.25 36.52 15.58
C ASP A 144 13.78 35.44 14.61
N ALA A 145 13.64 35.81 13.33
CA ALA A 145 14.04 35.17 12.07
C ALA A 145 15.56 34.88 11.96
N GLU A 146 16.11 34.04 11.08
CA GLU A 146 15.95 33.90 9.62
C GLU A 146 16.55 32.55 9.15
N GLY A 147 16.10 32.03 7.99
CA GLY A 147 17.00 31.30 7.06
C GLY A 147 17.03 29.76 7.07
N GLU A 148 16.24 29.17 6.15
CA GLU A 148 16.50 27.97 5.32
C GLU A 148 16.83 26.61 5.98
N GLY A 149 15.80 25.75 6.00
CA GLY A 149 15.89 24.31 6.23
C GLY A 149 14.66 23.81 6.96
N GLU A 150 13.70 23.20 6.25
CA GLU A 150 12.59 22.47 6.86
C GLU A 150 13.14 21.22 7.58
N VAL A 151 13.61 21.42 8.81
CA VAL A 151 13.81 20.34 9.77
C VAL A 151 12.51 20.26 10.55
N SER A 152 11.79 19.14 10.41
CA SER A 152 10.56 18.85 11.16
C SER A 152 10.75 19.25 12.63
N GLY A 153 9.78 19.94 13.24
CA GLY A 153 9.91 20.46 14.61
C GLY A 153 10.27 19.38 15.66
N GLN A 154 10.00 18.11 15.37
CA GLN A 154 10.45 16.96 16.18
C GLN A 154 11.96 16.74 16.14
N ASP A 155 12.61 16.94 15.00
CA ASP A 155 14.04 16.69 14.82
C ASP A 155 14.88 17.81 15.46
N SER A 156 14.35 19.05 15.48
CA SER A 156 14.96 20.16 16.22
C SER A 156 14.98 19.91 17.74
N ALA A 157 13.88 19.39 18.30
CA ALA A 157 13.82 19.06 19.73
C ALA A 157 14.77 17.91 20.11
N ARG A 158 14.89 16.90 19.23
CA ARG A 158 15.81 15.76 19.42
C ARG A 158 17.27 16.18 19.33
N LEU A 159 17.59 17.03 18.36
CA LEU A 159 18.93 17.61 18.22
C LEU A 159 19.33 18.37 19.48
N GLU A 160 18.48 19.27 19.98
CA GLU A 160 18.79 20.05 21.20
C GLU A 160 18.95 19.17 22.45
N ALA A 161 18.16 18.11 22.59
CA ALA A 161 18.31 17.16 23.68
C ALA A 161 19.66 16.42 23.62
N CYS A 162 20.06 15.98 22.42
CA CYS A 162 21.34 15.31 22.19
C CYS A 162 22.52 16.26 22.44
N LEU A 163 22.45 17.50 21.95
CA LEU A 163 23.48 18.52 22.17
C LEU A 163 23.66 18.87 23.65
N ARG A 164 22.55 18.97 24.40
CA ARG A 164 22.59 19.21 25.85
C ARG A 164 23.31 18.07 26.56
N ALA A 165 23.01 16.82 26.21
CA ALA A 165 23.65 15.64 26.79
C ALA A 165 25.14 15.55 26.41
N LEU A 166 25.51 15.82 25.16
CA LEU A 166 26.91 15.87 24.73
C LEU A 166 27.69 16.92 25.52
N ARG A 167 27.12 18.11 25.73
CA ARG A 167 27.76 19.18 26.50
C ARG A 167 27.95 18.82 27.97
N ASP A 168 27.00 18.10 28.57
CA ASP A 168 27.09 17.63 29.97
C ASP A 168 28.21 16.60 30.16
N VAL A 169 28.41 15.70 29.18
CA VAL A 169 29.42 14.63 29.24
C VAL A 169 30.82 15.13 28.85
N ILE A 170 30.92 15.96 27.81
CA ILE A 170 32.21 16.43 27.26
C ILE A 170 32.74 17.66 28.03
N GLY A 171 31.87 18.39 28.72
CA GLY A 171 32.18 19.62 29.44
C GLY A 171 32.04 20.87 28.56
N GLU A 172 31.60 21.99 29.15
CA GLU A 172 31.22 23.21 28.42
C GLU A 172 32.38 23.89 27.67
N GLU A 173 33.64 23.58 28.00
CA GLU A 173 34.82 24.24 27.44
C GLU A 173 35.51 23.45 26.32
N ALA A 174 35.13 22.19 26.09
CA ALA A 174 35.90 21.29 25.25
C ALA A 174 35.50 21.29 23.76
N ALA A 175 34.29 21.74 23.39
CA ALA A 175 33.83 21.72 21.99
C ALA A 175 32.98 22.95 21.62
N SER A 176 33.17 23.46 20.40
CA SER A 176 32.29 24.50 19.86
C SER A 176 30.92 23.93 19.51
N ARG A 177 29.84 24.70 19.76
CA ARG A 177 28.46 24.26 19.46
C ARG A 177 28.27 23.82 18.01
N GLN A 178 28.98 24.44 17.07
CA GLN A 178 28.94 24.07 15.65
C GLN A 178 29.49 22.66 15.38
N GLN A 179 30.59 22.28 16.05
CA GLN A 179 31.14 20.91 15.93
C GLN A 179 30.19 19.87 16.54
N LEU A 180 29.58 20.17 17.68
CA LEU A 180 28.60 19.28 18.31
C LEU A 180 27.37 19.06 17.42
N VAL A 181 26.89 20.10 16.74
CA VAL A 181 25.78 20.01 15.78
C VAL A 181 26.15 19.11 14.60
N GLN A 182 27.35 19.27 14.03
CA GLN A 182 27.81 18.44 12.92
C GLN A 182 27.91 16.96 13.32
N VAL A 183 28.49 16.67 14.48
CA VAL A 183 28.62 15.30 14.98
C VAL A 183 27.25 14.69 15.31
N ALA A 184 26.33 15.44 15.92
CA ALA A 184 24.99 14.97 16.24
C ALA A 184 24.16 14.67 14.98
N LEU A 185 24.27 15.49 13.93
CA LEU A 185 23.61 15.25 12.66
C LEU A 185 24.21 14.03 11.93
N ALA A 186 25.53 13.88 11.93
CA ALA A 186 26.19 12.71 11.34
C ALA A 186 25.91 11.40 12.08
N ALA A 187 25.57 11.49 13.38
CA ALA A 187 25.26 10.35 14.23
C ALA A 187 23.76 10.04 14.34
N ASP A 188 22.90 10.67 13.53
CA ASP A 188 21.43 10.52 13.58
C ASP A 188 20.85 10.77 15.00
N PHE A 189 21.39 11.77 15.70
CA PHE A 189 21.04 12.15 17.07
C PHE A 189 21.31 11.08 18.16
N ASP A 190 22.10 10.04 17.88
CA ASP A 190 22.53 9.04 18.87
C ASP A 190 23.75 9.53 19.68
N LEU A 191 23.60 9.59 21.01
CA LEU A 191 24.64 10.11 21.92
C LEU A 191 25.92 9.27 21.92
N ASN A 192 25.82 7.95 21.94
CA ASN A 192 27.00 7.08 22.02
C ASN A 192 27.78 7.08 20.72
N ARG A 193 27.08 7.08 19.59
CA ARG A 193 27.67 7.20 18.27
C ARG A 193 28.34 8.56 18.10
N ALA A 194 27.69 9.64 18.54
CA ALA A 194 28.25 10.99 18.55
C ALA A 194 29.52 11.09 19.41
N LEU A 195 29.52 10.55 20.63
CA LEU A 195 30.71 10.53 21.48
C LEU A 195 31.86 9.75 20.83
N ASN A 196 31.58 8.59 20.23
CA ASN A 196 32.59 7.82 19.54
C ASN A 196 33.19 8.59 18.34
N PHE A 197 32.35 9.27 17.55
CA PHE A 197 32.83 10.15 16.47
C PHE A 197 33.68 11.31 16.98
N TYR A 198 33.27 11.92 18.10
CA TYR A 198 34.00 13.03 18.71
C TYR A 198 35.38 12.62 19.22
N TYR A 199 35.50 11.47 19.90
CA TYR A 199 36.79 10.98 20.43
C TYR A 199 37.66 10.26 19.39
N SER A 200 37.14 10.01 18.19
CA SER A 200 37.90 9.39 17.09
C SER A 200 38.32 10.37 15.98
N SER A 201 37.83 11.62 16.00
CA SER A 201 38.25 12.73 15.12
C SER A 201 39.34 13.57 15.76
#